data_AF-A0A954RHE3-F1
#
_entry.id   AF-A0A954RHE3-F1
#
_cell.length_a   1.000
_cell.length_b   1.000
_cell.length_c   1.000
_cell.angle_alpha   90.00
_cell.angle_beta   90.00
_cell.angle_gamma   90.00
#
_symmetry.space_group_name_H-M   'P 1'
#
loop_
_entity.id
_entity.type
_entity.pdbx_description
1 polymer ?
#
loop_
_entity_poly.entity_id
_entity_poly.type
_entity_poly.pdbx_seq_one_letter_code
_entity_poly.pdbx_strand_id
1 'polypeptide(L)'
;MYAPTVSRGLGDSIAKVTSFFGINPCGGCERRRELLNEWLPYSKRPSQPSTRLILPDKIDRSRPQRIDSVGPSPAIYIARTPIVLSSTQGGWRAPGQPPGPLDREGARRDAAKEASKPVIVPGTGPFACGVDVTEATKTALRSTKSIFHHWTNDQRHDSCQALHALTTGDIAWDILELHSQVTNDTLNEKFRPICATSGARPACGSSVTIGGSCHFAGSANYVIFGVMCRLCHDHYDKMLNDAAFYEIYDKDAYRRSRLHFTESGMLGLVDLYKKYVPLLSGDAPAGNIEGAKRWSIAGYHGWPYRAPTPLPDRVNCQLTCPHKAAIPLNISWYPYVNPYARRSGLR
;
A
#
# COMPACT_ATOMS: atom_id res chain seq x y z
N MET A 1 -19.73 -38.11 -2.74
CA MET A 1 -19.50 -36.66 -2.58
C MET A 1 -18.42 -36.47 -1.53
N TYR A 2 -17.28 -35.88 -1.87
CA TYR A 2 -16.25 -35.56 -0.88
C TYR A 2 -16.68 -34.35 -0.05
N ALA A 3 -16.56 -34.43 1.27
CA ALA A 3 -16.77 -33.27 2.13
C ALA A 3 -15.80 -32.16 1.72
N PRO A 4 -16.25 -30.91 1.53
CA PRO A 4 -15.35 -29.82 1.16
C PRO A 4 -14.31 -29.64 2.25
N THR A 5 -13.03 -29.72 1.88
CA THR A 5 -11.91 -29.52 2.81
C THR A 5 -11.98 -28.11 3.38
N VAL A 6 -11.73 -27.93 4.68
CA VAL A 6 -11.70 -26.59 5.31
C VAL A 6 -10.54 -25.78 4.72
N SER A 7 -10.78 -24.52 4.35
CA SER A 7 -9.71 -23.64 3.82
C SER A 7 -8.72 -23.32 4.94
N ARG A 8 -7.42 -23.51 4.69
CA ARG A 8 -6.37 -23.21 5.68
C ARG A 8 -5.97 -21.73 5.69
N GLY A 9 -6.23 -21.01 4.60
CA GLY A 9 -5.93 -19.58 4.44
C GLY A 9 -6.55 -18.99 3.18
N LEU A 10 -6.14 -17.76 2.85
CA LEU A 10 -6.68 -17.02 1.70
C LEU A 10 -6.45 -17.76 0.38
N GLY A 11 -5.29 -18.42 0.24
CA GLY A 11 -4.97 -19.19 -0.96
C GLY A 11 -5.98 -20.30 -1.24
N ASP A 12 -6.36 -21.08 -0.22
CA ASP A 12 -7.36 -22.15 -0.34
C ASP A 12 -8.75 -21.58 -0.64
N SER A 13 -9.10 -20.41 -0.08
CA SER A 13 -10.35 -19.72 -0.43
C SER A 13 -10.40 -19.29 -1.88
N ILE A 14 -9.34 -18.65 -2.38
CA ILE A 14 -9.23 -18.26 -3.79
C ILE A 14 -9.29 -19.51 -4.67
N ALA A 15 -8.55 -20.57 -4.33
CA ALA A 15 -8.55 -21.81 -5.09
C ALA A 15 -9.94 -22.43 -5.21
N LYS A 16 -10.75 -22.41 -4.13
CA LYS A 16 -12.14 -22.87 -4.16
C LYS A 16 -13.02 -22.03 -5.07
N VAL A 17 -12.94 -20.71 -4.95
CA VAL A 17 -13.72 -19.79 -5.79
C VAL A 17 -13.34 -19.97 -7.25
N THR A 18 -12.05 -20.04 -7.59
CA THR A 18 -11.61 -20.25 -8.97
C THR A 18 -12.00 -21.62 -9.53
N SER A 19 -11.94 -22.67 -8.69
CA SER A 19 -12.36 -24.01 -9.07
C SER A 19 -13.87 -24.07 -9.32
N PHE A 20 -14.68 -23.34 -8.56
CA PHE A 20 -16.11 -23.19 -8.81
C PHE A 20 -16.40 -22.61 -10.21
N PHE A 21 -15.51 -21.75 -10.73
CA PHE A 21 -15.58 -21.23 -12.10
C PHE A 21 -14.91 -22.10 -13.17
N GLY A 22 -14.53 -23.35 -12.83
CA GLY A 22 -13.93 -24.31 -13.76
C GLY A 22 -12.45 -24.07 -14.09
N ILE A 23 -11.76 -23.26 -13.30
CA ILE A 23 -10.32 -23.04 -13.46
C ILE A 23 -9.56 -24.17 -12.76
N ASN A 24 -8.91 -25.02 -13.54
CA ASN A 24 -8.07 -26.09 -13.00
C ASN A 24 -6.72 -25.52 -12.51
N PRO A 25 -6.25 -25.89 -11.31
CA PRO A 25 -4.98 -25.40 -10.80
C PRO A 25 -3.82 -25.92 -11.66
N CYS A 26 -2.95 -25.02 -12.12
CA CYS A 26 -1.64 -25.39 -12.66
C CYS A 26 -0.59 -25.39 -11.53
N GLY A 27 0.61 -25.92 -11.78
CA GLY A 27 1.68 -25.95 -10.77
C GLY A 27 2.02 -24.56 -10.19
N GLY A 28 1.92 -23.50 -11.00
CA GLY A 28 2.08 -22.12 -10.52
C GLY A 28 0.92 -21.61 -9.66
N CYS A 29 -0.30 -22.11 -9.87
CA CYS A 29 -1.46 -21.78 -9.02
C CYS A 29 -1.37 -22.47 -7.66
N GLU A 30 -0.89 -23.71 -7.60
CA GLU A 30 -0.68 -24.42 -6.33
C GLU A 30 0.37 -23.72 -5.46
N ARG A 31 1.47 -23.28 -6.06
CA ARG A 31 2.53 -22.55 -5.34
C ARG A 31 2.04 -21.20 -4.80
N ARG A 32 1.24 -20.47 -5.59
CA ARG A 32 0.61 -19.20 -5.14
C ARG A 32 -0.43 -19.44 -4.05
N ARG A 33 -1.22 -20.51 -4.16
CA ARG A 33 -2.16 -20.94 -3.10
C ARG A 33 -1.40 -21.17 -1.79
N GLU A 34 -0.27 -21.87 -1.84
CA GLU A 34 0.55 -22.14 -0.64
C GLU A 34 1.13 -20.86 -0.04
N LEU A 35 1.75 -19.99 -0.86
CA LEU A 35 2.27 -18.70 -0.41
C LEU A 35 1.18 -17.81 0.20
N LEU A 36 -0.02 -17.79 -0.40
CA LEU A 36 -1.14 -17.02 0.14
C LEU A 36 -1.69 -17.64 1.43
N ASN A 37 -1.68 -18.97 1.58
CA ASN A 37 -2.04 -19.61 2.84
C ASN A 37 -1.00 -19.35 3.94
N GLU A 38 0.28 -19.26 3.58
CA GLU A 38 1.36 -18.92 4.49
C GLU A 38 1.30 -17.46 4.91
N TRP A 39 1.04 -16.56 3.97
CA TRP A 39 0.98 -15.12 4.23
C TRP A 39 -0.29 -14.71 4.98
N LEU A 40 -1.43 -15.32 4.64
CA LEU A 40 -2.74 -15.01 5.20
C LEU A 40 -3.46 -16.30 5.66
N PRO A 41 -2.95 -16.96 6.72
CA PRO A 41 -3.56 -18.15 7.27
C PRO A 41 -4.87 -17.80 7.98
N TYR A 42 -5.86 -18.67 7.88
CA TYR A 42 -7.04 -18.59 8.73
C TYR A 42 -6.69 -19.21 10.07
N SER A 43 -6.85 -18.43 11.14
CA SER A 43 -6.64 -18.93 12.50
C SER A 43 -7.52 -20.15 12.69
N LYS A 44 -6.92 -21.30 13.04
CA LYS A 44 -7.69 -22.45 13.48
C LYS A 44 -8.53 -21.96 14.66
N ARG A 45 -9.86 -21.92 14.53
CA ARG A 45 -10.71 -21.80 15.71
C ARG A 45 -10.23 -22.90 16.67
N PRO A 46 -9.86 -22.59 17.93
CA PRO A 46 -9.64 -23.66 18.89
C PRO A 46 -10.89 -24.51 18.84
N SER A 47 -10.71 -25.80 18.54
CA SER A 47 -11.80 -26.77 18.54
C SER A 47 -12.47 -26.63 19.90
N GLN A 48 -13.65 -26.02 19.93
CA GLN A 48 -14.39 -25.94 21.18
C GLN A 48 -14.50 -27.37 21.71
N PRO A 49 -14.05 -27.65 22.94
CA PRO A 49 -14.33 -28.93 23.55
C PRO A 49 -15.84 -29.10 23.52
N SER A 50 -16.30 -30.23 22.99
CA SER A 50 -17.71 -30.63 22.95
C SER A 50 -18.24 -30.64 24.38
N THR A 51 -18.71 -29.48 24.83
CA THR A 51 -19.44 -29.35 26.08
C THR A 51 -20.83 -29.82 25.72
N ARG A 52 -21.18 -31.03 26.14
CA ARG A 52 -22.59 -31.47 26.17
C ARG A 52 -23.37 -30.37 26.86
N LEU A 53 -24.15 -29.62 26.08
CA LEU A 53 -25.19 -28.73 26.57
C LEU A 53 -26.16 -29.60 27.38
N ILE A 54 -26.03 -29.57 28.71
CA ILE A 54 -27.15 -29.87 29.59
C ILE A 54 -28.08 -28.68 29.42
N LEU A 55 -29.18 -28.89 28.69
CA LEU A 55 -30.29 -27.94 28.60
C LEU A 55 -30.90 -27.78 30.00
N PRO A 56 -30.89 -26.57 30.60
CA PRO A 56 -31.81 -26.29 31.69
C PRO A 56 -33.23 -26.25 31.12
N ASP A 57 -34.11 -26.99 31.77
CA ASP A 57 -35.54 -26.97 31.52
C ASP A 57 -36.10 -25.55 31.73
N LYS A 58 -36.97 -25.16 30.79
CA LYS A 58 -37.91 -24.02 30.83
C LYS A 58 -37.30 -22.61 30.82
N ILE A 59 -37.25 -22.04 29.62
CA ILE A 59 -37.31 -20.58 29.41
C ILE A 59 -38.68 -20.24 28.81
N ASP A 60 -39.40 -19.40 29.54
CA ASP A 60 -40.70 -18.81 29.22
C ASP A 60 -40.65 -18.04 27.89
N ARG A 61 -41.60 -18.33 27.00
CA ARG A 61 -41.78 -17.70 25.68
C ARG A 61 -42.92 -16.70 25.76
N SER A 62 -42.60 -15.43 26.03
CA SER A 62 -43.57 -14.35 25.86
C SER A 62 -42.94 -13.02 25.46
N ARG A 63 -42.37 -12.94 24.24
CA ARG A 63 -42.34 -11.69 23.45
C ARG A 63 -41.90 -11.89 21.99
N PRO A 64 -42.67 -11.45 20.98
CA PRO A 64 -42.22 -11.43 19.59
C PRO A 64 -41.49 -10.12 19.27
N GLN A 65 -40.28 -10.21 18.71
CA GLN A 65 -39.68 -9.12 17.95
C GLN A 65 -39.66 -9.45 16.46
N ARG A 66 -40.15 -8.49 15.69
CA ARG A 66 -40.24 -8.48 14.23
C ARG A 66 -38.87 -8.10 13.67
N ILE A 67 -38.30 -8.95 12.83
CA ILE A 67 -37.09 -8.66 12.05
C ILE A 67 -37.52 -8.63 10.58
N ASP A 68 -37.40 -7.46 9.96
CA ASP A 68 -37.66 -7.26 8.54
C ASP A 68 -36.47 -7.75 7.70
N SER A 69 -36.81 -8.47 6.64
CA SER A 69 -35.92 -9.17 5.72
C SER A 69 -35.22 -8.22 4.73
N VAL A 70 -33.89 -8.31 4.63
CA VAL A 70 -33.07 -7.66 3.58
C VAL A 70 -33.02 -8.55 2.35
N GLY A 71 -33.37 -7.99 1.18
CA GLY A 71 -33.42 -8.67 -0.11
C GLY A 71 -32.04 -8.88 -0.78
N PRO A 72 -31.97 -9.70 -1.85
CA PRO A 72 -30.72 -10.13 -2.46
C PRO A 72 -30.13 -9.10 -3.46
N SER A 73 -28.80 -9.02 -3.49
CA SER A 73 -28.02 -8.24 -4.48
C SER A 73 -27.76 -9.01 -5.79
N PRO A 74 -27.60 -8.30 -6.93
CA PRO A 74 -27.50 -8.92 -8.26
C PRO A 74 -26.09 -9.40 -8.61
N ALA A 75 -26.02 -10.43 -9.45
CA ALA A 75 -24.80 -11.03 -9.96
C ALA A 75 -24.20 -10.26 -11.15
N ILE A 76 -22.88 -10.06 -11.13
CA ILE A 76 -22.11 -9.44 -12.22
C ILE A 76 -21.35 -10.54 -12.97
N TYR A 77 -21.49 -10.59 -14.29
CA TYR A 77 -20.75 -11.48 -15.19
C TYR A 77 -19.57 -10.73 -15.84
N ILE A 78 -18.38 -11.32 -15.83
CA ILE A 78 -17.19 -10.80 -16.54
C ILE A 78 -16.62 -11.89 -17.45
N ALA A 79 -16.38 -11.52 -18.70
CA ALA A 79 -15.90 -12.39 -19.78
C ALA A 79 -14.40 -12.70 -19.68
N ARG A 80 -14.01 -13.85 -20.24
CA ARG A 80 -12.71 -14.53 -20.09
C ARG A 80 -11.72 -14.15 -21.21
N THR A 81 -10.45 -13.89 -20.88
CA THR A 81 -9.29 -14.03 -21.79
C THR A 81 -8.06 -14.55 -21.02
N PRO A 82 -7.22 -15.43 -21.62
CA PRO A 82 -6.04 -15.99 -20.96
C PRO A 82 -4.76 -15.17 -21.23
N ILE A 83 -3.93 -15.00 -20.19
CA ILE A 83 -2.58 -14.40 -20.28
C ILE A 83 -1.55 -15.41 -19.76
N VAL A 84 -0.46 -15.60 -20.51
CA VAL A 84 0.67 -16.46 -20.18
C VAL A 84 1.85 -15.58 -19.77
N LEU A 85 2.45 -15.80 -18.59
CA LEU A 85 3.69 -15.13 -18.19
C LEU A 85 4.67 -16.06 -17.44
N SER A 86 5.94 -15.88 -17.79
CA SER A 86 7.13 -16.66 -17.42
C SER A 86 7.80 -16.13 -16.13
N SER A 87 8.43 -17.03 -15.35
CA SER A 87 8.99 -16.76 -14.00
C SER A 87 10.51 -16.78 -13.95
N THR A 88 11.12 -15.83 -13.24
CA THR A 88 12.51 -15.91 -12.72
C THR A 88 12.51 -15.79 -11.19
N GLN A 89 13.41 -16.53 -10.53
CA GLN A 89 13.43 -16.80 -9.07
C GLN A 89 14.62 -16.09 -8.36
N GLY A 90 14.45 -15.75 -7.08
CA GLY A 90 15.52 -15.41 -6.13
C GLY A 90 15.07 -15.73 -4.68
N GLY A 91 15.94 -16.36 -3.87
CA GLY A 91 15.63 -16.93 -2.54
C GLY A 91 16.28 -16.20 -1.34
N TRP A 92 15.77 -16.49 -0.13
CA TRP A 92 16.07 -15.84 1.16
C TRP A 92 17.13 -16.58 2.02
N ARG A 93 17.78 -15.88 2.99
CA ARG A 93 18.80 -16.39 3.94
C ARG A 93 18.52 -16.12 5.42
N ALA A 94 19.15 -16.89 6.30
CA ALA A 94 19.10 -16.74 7.77
C ALA A 94 20.21 -15.80 8.32
N PRO A 95 19.99 -15.10 9.46
CA PRO A 95 20.96 -14.14 10.02
C PRO A 95 22.19 -14.81 10.66
N GLY A 96 23.38 -14.24 10.46
CA GLY A 96 24.61 -14.58 11.21
C GLY A 96 25.61 -15.50 10.50
N GLN A 97 25.28 -16.05 9.34
CA GLN A 97 26.27 -16.75 8.52
C GLN A 97 27.13 -15.76 7.72
N PRO A 98 28.47 -15.95 7.66
CA PRO A 98 29.31 -15.17 6.77
C PRO A 98 28.89 -15.40 5.30
N PRO A 99 28.93 -14.35 4.45
CA PRO A 99 28.52 -14.45 3.05
C PRO A 99 29.35 -15.52 2.34
N GLY A 100 28.67 -16.49 1.75
CA GLY A 100 29.28 -17.55 0.96
C GLY A 100 29.91 -17.00 -0.33
N PRO A 101 30.69 -17.81 -1.06
CA PRO A 101 31.32 -17.37 -2.31
C PRO A 101 30.35 -16.74 -3.32
N LEU A 102 29.12 -17.25 -3.39
CA LEU A 102 28.05 -16.70 -4.24
C LEU A 102 27.52 -15.34 -3.76
N ASP A 103 27.59 -15.03 -2.46
CA ASP A 103 27.21 -13.71 -1.93
C ASP A 103 28.26 -12.66 -2.16
N ARG A 104 29.54 -13.05 -2.17
CA ARG A 104 30.62 -12.15 -2.54
C ARG A 104 30.52 -11.77 -4.02
N GLU A 105 30.13 -12.72 -4.86
CA GLU A 105 29.81 -12.49 -6.26
C GLU A 105 28.58 -11.58 -6.40
N GLY A 106 27.52 -11.82 -5.59
CA GLY A 106 26.34 -10.95 -5.51
C GLY A 106 26.69 -9.52 -5.10
N ALA A 107 27.42 -9.34 -4.00
CA ALA A 107 27.88 -8.05 -3.50
C ALA A 107 28.82 -7.33 -4.48
N ARG A 108 29.68 -8.06 -5.21
CA ARG A 108 30.49 -7.48 -6.30
C ARG A 108 29.63 -7.05 -7.48
N ARG A 109 28.61 -7.82 -7.84
CA ARG A 109 27.64 -7.43 -8.89
C ARG A 109 26.82 -6.23 -8.47
N ASP A 110 26.40 -6.16 -7.21
CA ASP A 110 25.66 -5.03 -6.66
C ASP A 110 26.56 -3.78 -6.58
N ALA A 111 27.81 -3.92 -6.14
CA ALA A 111 28.79 -2.82 -6.15
C ALA A 111 29.16 -2.37 -7.57
N ALA A 112 29.30 -3.29 -8.52
CA ALA A 112 29.51 -2.97 -9.92
C ALA A 112 28.29 -2.29 -10.56
N LYS A 113 27.07 -2.71 -10.17
CA LYS A 113 25.81 -2.08 -10.58
C LYS A 113 25.61 -0.70 -9.95
N GLU A 114 26.10 -0.51 -8.72
CA GLU A 114 26.14 0.76 -8.01
C GLU A 114 27.16 1.72 -8.65
N ALA A 115 28.35 1.21 -9.02
CA ALA A 115 29.40 1.96 -9.71
C ALA A 115 29.07 2.24 -11.19
N SER A 116 28.25 1.41 -11.82
CA SER A 116 27.70 1.65 -13.16
C SER A 116 26.44 2.50 -13.13
N LYS A 117 26.05 3.08 -11.97
CA LYS A 117 24.96 4.06 -11.96
C LYS A 117 25.39 5.22 -12.85
N PRO A 118 24.63 5.51 -13.92
CA PRO A 118 25.00 6.60 -14.81
C PRO A 118 25.14 7.87 -13.98
N VAL A 119 26.29 8.55 -14.12
CA VAL A 119 26.47 9.90 -13.60
C VAL A 119 25.30 10.71 -14.14
N ILE A 120 24.46 11.20 -13.24
CA ILE A 120 23.29 11.99 -13.59
C ILE A 120 23.81 13.32 -14.14
N VAL A 121 24.02 13.38 -15.45
CA VAL A 121 24.27 14.63 -16.13
C VAL A 121 22.93 15.37 -16.15
N PRO A 122 22.84 16.61 -15.60
CA PRO A 122 21.65 17.41 -15.68
C PRO A 122 21.18 17.47 -17.14
N GLY A 123 19.94 17.05 -17.41
CA GLY A 123 19.45 16.88 -18.77
C GLY A 123 19.60 18.16 -19.59
N THR A 124 20.30 18.11 -20.71
CA THR A 124 20.36 19.20 -21.70
C THR A 124 19.10 19.29 -22.57
N GLY A 125 18.08 18.46 -22.27
CA GLY A 125 16.82 18.43 -23.02
C GLY A 125 15.92 19.63 -22.72
N PRO A 126 15.04 20.03 -23.66
CA PRO A 126 14.20 21.23 -23.55
C PRO A 126 13.09 21.13 -22.50
N PHE A 127 13.03 20.02 -21.75
CA PHE A 127 11.88 19.72 -20.91
C PHE A 127 12.11 20.19 -19.48
N ALA A 128 11.22 21.02 -18.95
CA ALA A 128 11.32 21.50 -17.59
C ALA A 128 10.47 20.66 -16.62
N CYS A 129 10.99 20.49 -15.42
CA CYS A 129 10.32 19.91 -14.27
C CYS A 129 9.14 20.77 -13.83
N GLY A 130 8.20 20.18 -13.07
CA GLY A 130 7.12 20.94 -12.46
C GLY A 130 7.54 21.75 -11.23
N VAL A 131 6.51 22.35 -10.63
CA VAL A 131 6.58 23.24 -9.46
C VAL A 131 7.37 22.62 -8.31
N ASP A 132 8.11 23.45 -7.59
CA ASP A 132 8.77 23.09 -6.33
C ASP A 132 7.74 22.99 -5.21
N VAL A 133 7.52 21.76 -4.74
CA VAL A 133 6.58 21.43 -3.66
C VAL A 133 7.27 21.14 -2.33
N THR A 134 8.59 21.38 -2.21
CA THR A 134 9.39 20.97 -1.05
C THR A 134 8.76 21.37 0.29
N GLU A 135 8.50 22.66 0.49
CA GLU A 135 7.98 23.18 1.76
C GLU A 135 6.51 22.79 1.99
N ALA A 136 5.73 22.69 0.93
CA ALA A 136 4.34 22.29 1.00
C ALA A 136 4.22 20.81 1.40
N THR A 137 5.07 19.93 0.86
CA THR A 137 5.18 18.52 1.26
C THR A 137 5.64 18.38 2.70
N LYS A 138 6.66 19.14 3.14
CA LYS A 138 7.08 19.16 4.56
C LYS A 138 5.93 19.52 5.49
N THR A 139 5.13 20.50 5.08
CA THR A 139 3.96 20.95 5.86
C THR A 139 2.87 19.89 5.90
N ALA A 140 2.53 19.26 4.77
CA ALA A 140 1.60 18.14 4.73
C ALA A 140 2.02 17.00 5.67
N LEU A 141 3.29 16.61 5.65
CA LEU A 141 3.81 15.56 6.53
C LEU A 141 3.75 15.93 8.03
N ARG A 142 3.99 17.19 8.39
CA ARG A 142 3.79 17.67 9.77
C ARG A 142 2.31 17.60 10.17
N SER A 143 1.41 18.02 9.28
CA SER A 143 -0.04 17.94 9.51
C SER A 143 -0.50 16.49 9.69
N THR A 144 -0.03 15.55 8.86
CA THR A 144 -0.34 14.12 8.99
C THR A 144 0.02 13.57 10.37
N LYS A 145 1.24 13.85 10.85
CA LYS A 145 1.69 13.42 12.18
C LYS A 145 0.85 14.07 13.29
N SER A 146 0.62 15.38 13.18
CA SER A 146 -0.19 16.12 14.16
C SER A 146 -1.60 15.54 14.27
N ILE A 147 -2.29 15.35 13.14
CA ILE A 147 -3.64 14.79 13.09
C ILE A 147 -3.68 13.41 13.74
N PHE A 148 -2.75 12.51 13.37
CA PHE A 148 -2.69 11.17 13.95
C PHE A 148 -2.48 11.19 15.46
N HIS A 149 -1.65 12.11 15.97
CA HIS A 149 -1.44 12.26 17.40
C HIS A 149 -2.68 12.79 18.14
N HIS A 150 -3.56 13.56 17.49
CA HIS A 150 -4.80 14.03 18.10
C HIS A 150 -5.94 13.00 18.06
N TRP A 151 -5.82 11.96 17.24
CA TRP A 151 -6.81 10.89 17.18
C TRP A 151 -6.83 10.02 18.43
N THR A 152 -8.01 9.49 18.74
CA THR A 152 -8.18 8.42 19.72
C THR A 152 -7.52 7.13 19.24
N ASN A 153 -7.34 6.15 20.12
CA ASN A 153 -6.79 4.84 19.72
C ASN A 153 -7.67 4.16 18.66
N ASP A 154 -8.98 4.20 18.80
CA ASP A 154 -9.91 3.61 17.82
C ASP A 154 -9.79 4.31 16.45
N GLN A 155 -9.71 5.63 16.44
CA GLN A 155 -9.52 6.38 15.19
C GLN A 155 -8.20 6.03 14.50
N ARG A 156 -7.10 5.90 15.26
CA ARG A 156 -5.81 5.45 14.73
C ARG A 156 -5.92 4.01 14.21
N HIS A 157 -6.56 3.12 14.95
CA HIS A 157 -6.77 1.73 14.56
C HIS A 157 -7.51 1.64 13.22
N ASP A 158 -8.69 2.26 13.12
CA ASP A 158 -9.53 2.25 11.93
C ASP A 158 -8.80 2.82 10.71
N SER A 159 -8.11 3.95 10.90
CA SER A 159 -7.31 4.57 9.84
C SER A 159 -6.10 3.73 9.42
N CYS A 160 -5.49 2.97 10.33
CA CYS A 160 -4.45 2.02 9.98
C CYS A 160 -5.03 0.79 9.26
N GLN A 161 -6.16 0.24 9.71
CA GLN A 161 -6.82 -0.86 9.03
C GLN A 161 -7.20 -0.50 7.58
N ALA A 162 -7.60 0.74 7.33
CA ALA A 162 -7.89 1.22 5.99
C ALA A 162 -6.67 1.16 5.05
N LEU A 163 -5.46 1.44 5.54
CA LEU A 163 -4.24 1.50 4.70
C LEU A 163 -3.84 0.17 4.06
N HIS A 164 -4.15 -0.95 4.70
CA HIS A 164 -3.79 -2.29 4.20
C HIS A 164 -5.00 -3.10 3.70
N ALA A 165 -6.21 -2.55 3.82
CA ALA A 165 -7.40 -3.21 3.31
C ALA A 165 -7.41 -3.19 1.78
N LEU A 166 -7.87 -4.28 1.17
CA LEU A 166 -7.95 -4.39 -0.30
C LEU A 166 -8.97 -3.44 -0.91
N THR A 167 -10.01 -3.07 -0.15
CA THR A 167 -11.15 -2.27 -0.64
C THR A 167 -10.97 -0.77 -0.44
N THR A 168 -10.09 -0.35 0.45
CA THR A 168 -9.89 1.07 0.78
C THR A 168 -8.45 1.51 0.69
N GLY A 169 -7.47 0.61 0.62
CA GLY A 169 -6.05 0.96 0.68
C GLY A 169 -5.54 1.80 -0.49
N ASP A 170 -6.24 1.80 -1.62
CA ASP A 170 -5.95 2.63 -2.79
C ASP A 170 -6.46 4.08 -2.64
N ILE A 171 -7.45 4.32 -1.78
CA ILE A 171 -8.01 5.65 -1.46
C ILE A 171 -7.74 6.11 -0.02
N ALA A 172 -7.12 5.25 0.78
CA ALA A 172 -6.95 5.47 2.22
C ALA A 172 -5.92 6.55 2.54
N TRP A 173 -5.07 6.91 1.59
CA TRP A 173 -3.96 7.83 1.77
C TRP A 173 -3.70 8.58 0.46
N ASP A 174 -3.39 9.87 0.55
CA ASP A 174 -2.88 10.65 -0.58
C ASP A 174 -2.42 12.03 -0.09
N ILE A 175 -1.47 12.63 -0.79
CA ILE A 175 -1.39 14.08 -0.95
C ILE A 175 -2.19 14.39 -2.22
N LEU A 176 -3.37 14.98 -2.07
CA LEU A 176 -4.37 15.06 -3.14
C LEU A 176 -3.85 15.72 -4.40
N GLU A 177 -3.08 16.80 -4.26
CA GLU A 177 -2.58 17.54 -5.40
C GLU A 177 -1.52 16.73 -6.15
N LEU A 178 -0.66 15.98 -5.45
CA LEU A 178 0.34 15.10 -6.08
C LEU A 178 -0.30 13.86 -6.72
N HIS A 179 -1.37 13.35 -6.13
CA HIS A 179 -2.19 12.29 -6.74
C HIS A 179 -2.89 12.79 -8.01
N SER A 180 -3.56 13.95 -7.91
CA SER A 180 -4.27 14.57 -9.03
C SER A 180 -3.34 14.90 -10.20
N GLN A 181 -2.07 15.23 -9.90
CA GLN A 181 -1.03 15.49 -10.89
C GLN A 181 -0.77 14.33 -11.86
N VAL A 182 -1.19 13.12 -11.46
CA VAL A 182 -1.01 11.88 -12.23
C VAL A 182 -2.32 11.42 -12.87
N THR A 183 -3.46 11.67 -12.24
CA THR A 183 -4.73 11.04 -12.65
C THR A 183 -5.59 11.90 -13.57
N ASN A 184 -5.40 13.22 -13.63
CA ASN A 184 -6.19 14.07 -14.51
C ASN A 184 -5.42 15.31 -14.99
N ASP A 185 -5.09 15.36 -16.29
CA ASP A 185 -4.45 16.53 -16.93
C ASP A 185 -5.21 17.84 -16.70
N THR A 186 -6.53 17.81 -16.51
CA THR A 186 -7.35 19.01 -16.23
C THR A 186 -7.11 19.58 -14.82
N LEU A 187 -6.82 18.73 -13.82
CA LEU A 187 -6.38 19.21 -12.51
C LEU A 187 -4.89 19.59 -12.54
N ASN A 188 -4.11 18.97 -13.45
CA ASN A 188 -2.71 19.34 -13.71
C ASN A 188 -2.61 20.79 -14.18
N GLU A 189 -3.54 21.29 -15.00
CA GLU A 189 -3.47 22.67 -15.51
C GLU A 189 -3.37 23.75 -14.42
N LYS A 190 -4.01 23.56 -13.26
CA LYS A 190 -3.94 24.54 -12.16
C LYS A 190 -2.62 24.51 -11.41
N PHE A 191 -1.96 23.36 -11.35
CA PHE A 191 -0.75 23.14 -10.56
C PHE A 191 0.52 23.05 -11.41
N ARG A 192 0.38 22.86 -12.72
CA ARG A 192 1.47 22.78 -13.67
C ARG A 192 1.82 24.21 -14.11
N PRO A 193 2.97 24.75 -13.69
CA PRO A 193 3.43 26.03 -14.19
C PRO A 193 3.60 25.96 -15.71
N ILE A 194 3.38 27.07 -16.41
CA ILE A 194 3.45 27.13 -17.89
C ILE A 194 4.80 26.63 -18.42
N CYS A 195 5.88 26.80 -17.66
CA CYS A 195 7.20 26.29 -18.04
C CYS A 195 7.34 24.77 -17.96
N ALA A 196 6.49 24.05 -17.21
CA ALA A 196 6.57 22.60 -17.12
C ALA A 196 6.03 21.96 -18.40
N THR A 197 6.94 21.41 -19.18
CA THR A 197 6.66 20.91 -20.53
C THR A 197 6.13 19.47 -20.52
N SER A 198 5.17 19.18 -21.39
CA SER A 198 4.77 17.81 -21.76
C SER A 198 5.62 17.27 -22.93
N GLY A 199 5.55 15.96 -23.20
CA GLY A 199 6.19 15.33 -24.37
C GLY A 199 7.54 14.63 -24.13
N ALA A 200 8.18 14.83 -22.98
CA ALA A 200 9.36 14.08 -22.58
C ALA A 200 9.05 12.58 -22.40
N ARG A 201 10.07 11.71 -22.53
CA ARG A 201 9.96 10.28 -22.18
C ARG A 201 11.05 9.89 -21.17
N PRO A 202 10.70 9.64 -19.89
CA PRO A 202 9.36 9.80 -19.30
C PRO A 202 8.93 11.27 -19.20
N ALA A 203 7.61 11.51 -19.11
CA ALA A 203 7.02 12.86 -19.15
C ALA A 203 7.42 13.72 -17.94
N CYS A 204 7.77 14.98 -18.21
CA CYS A 204 8.04 16.01 -17.20
C CYS A 204 6.77 16.76 -16.76
N GLY A 205 5.69 16.71 -17.53
CA GLY A 205 4.43 17.42 -17.22
C GLY A 205 3.76 16.98 -15.90
N SER A 206 4.04 15.76 -15.43
CA SER A 206 3.58 15.21 -14.15
C SER A 206 4.72 15.07 -13.13
N SER A 207 5.76 15.90 -13.27
CA SER A 207 6.88 15.94 -12.35
C SER A 207 6.74 17.13 -11.38
N VAL A 208 7.45 17.05 -10.25
CA VAL A 208 7.59 18.11 -9.26
C VAL A 208 9.05 18.22 -8.86
N THR A 209 9.43 19.42 -8.42
CA THR A 209 10.74 19.62 -7.79
C THR A 209 10.60 19.40 -6.28
N ILE A 210 11.47 18.58 -5.69
CA ILE A 210 11.60 18.42 -4.23
C ILE A 210 13.07 18.39 -3.85
N GLY A 211 13.48 19.27 -2.93
CA GLY A 211 14.87 19.36 -2.48
C GLY A 211 15.86 19.65 -3.62
N GLY A 212 15.44 20.43 -4.62
CA GLY A 212 16.27 20.74 -5.79
C GLY A 212 16.49 19.57 -6.75
N SER A 213 15.62 18.55 -6.73
CA SER A 213 15.66 17.41 -7.66
C SER A 213 14.28 17.19 -8.30
N CYS A 214 14.26 16.68 -9.53
CA CYS A 214 13.02 16.44 -10.26
C CYS A 214 12.50 15.01 -10.03
N HIS A 215 11.24 14.90 -9.64
CA HIS A 215 10.58 13.64 -9.32
C HIS A 215 9.23 13.51 -10.00
N PHE A 216 8.80 12.30 -10.31
CA PHE A 216 7.42 12.04 -10.67
C PHE A 216 6.52 12.30 -9.47
N ALA A 217 5.46 13.11 -9.66
CA ALA A 217 4.56 13.52 -8.58
C ALA A 217 3.95 12.31 -7.85
N GLY A 218 3.52 11.30 -8.61
CA GLY A 218 2.97 10.06 -8.05
C GLY A 218 3.98 9.21 -7.29
N SER A 219 5.28 9.33 -7.56
CA SER A 219 6.32 8.71 -6.73
C SER A 219 6.48 9.48 -5.43
N ALA A 220 6.62 10.81 -5.52
CA ALA A 220 6.77 11.68 -4.36
C ALA A 220 5.60 11.59 -3.37
N ASN A 221 4.38 11.39 -3.88
CA ASN A 221 3.18 11.17 -3.08
C ASN A 221 3.36 10.05 -2.02
N TYR A 222 4.11 8.99 -2.34
CA TYR A 222 4.34 7.87 -1.41
C TYR A 222 5.14 8.23 -0.16
N VAL A 223 5.73 9.42 -0.07
CA VAL A 223 6.36 9.88 1.17
C VAL A 223 5.35 9.94 2.32
N ILE A 224 4.09 10.30 2.05
CA ILE A 224 3.04 10.29 3.07
C ILE A 224 2.67 8.87 3.48
N PHE A 225 2.61 7.94 2.53
CA PHE A 225 2.33 6.52 2.79
C PHE A 225 3.37 5.92 3.74
N GLY A 226 4.65 6.23 3.51
CA GLY A 226 5.73 5.84 4.41
C GLY A 226 5.57 6.38 5.82
N VAL A 227 5.25 7.67 5.96
CA VAL A 227 4.98 8.30 7.26
C VAL A 227 3.80 7.65 7.97
N MET A 228 2.69 7.40 7.25
CA MET A 228 1.49 6.76 7.80
C MET A 228 1.77 5.33 8.25
N CYS A 229 2.51 4.54 7.45
CA CYS A 229 2.93 3.20 7.85
C CYS A 229 3.79 3.24 9.11
N ARG A 230 4.74 4.18 9.21
CA ARG A 230 5.55 4.32 10.43
C ARG A 230 4.70 4.65 11.67
N LEU A 231 3.75 5.57 11.54
CA LEU A 231 2.82 5.93 12.62
C LEU A 231 1.96 4.74 13.05
N CYS A 232 1.46 3.95 12.10
CA CYS A 232 0.70 2.74 12.37
C CYS A 232 1.54 1.65 13.04
N HIS A 233 2.77 1.44 12.59
CA HIS A 233 3.71 0.53 13.24
C HIS A 233 3.92 0.89 14.71
N ASP A 234 4.27 2.14 14.98
CA ASP A 234 4.54 2.62 16.34
C ASP A 234 3.28 2.58 17.21
N HIS A 235 2.10 2.82 16.62
CA HIS A 235 0.81 2.68 17.31
C HIS A 235 0.54 1.24 17.74
N TYR A 236 0.66 0.27 16.85
CA TYR A 236 0.44 -1.14 17.20
C TYR A 236 1.52 -1.69 18.13
N ASP A 237 2.76 -1.21 18.03
CA ASP A 237 3.81 -1.55 18.99
C ASP A 237 3.44 -1.08 20.40
N LYS A 238 2.96 0.18 20.52
CA LYS A 238 2.45 0.71 21.79
C LYS A 238 1.27 -0.11 22.31
N MET A 239 0.27 -0.42 21.47
CA MET A 239 -0.89 -1.23 21.90
C MET A 239 -0.47 -2.63 22.40
N LEU A 240 0.53 -3.26 21.77
CA LEU A 240 1.06 -4.54 22.21
C LEU A 240 1.73 -4.47 23.58
N ASN A 241 2.44 -3.38 23.84
CA ASN A 241 3.13 -3.15 25.11
C ASN A 241 2.16 -2.78 26.25
N ASP A 242 1.10 -2.03 25.92
CA ASP A 242 0.09 -1.59 26.90
C ASP A 242 -0.96 -2.67 27.21
N ALA A 243 -1.21 -3.61 26.29
CA ALA A 243 -2.26 -4.60 26.43
C ALA A 243 -2.04 -5.48 27.68
N ALA A 244 -2.99 -5.38 28.62
CA ALA A 244 -2.99 -6.14 29.87
C ALA A 244 -3.04 -7.65 29.61
N PHE A 245 -2.66 -8.44 30.62
CA PHE A 245 -2.61 -9.91 30.51
C PHE A 245 -3.97 -10.52 30.09
N TYR A 246 -5.10 -9.89 30.41
CA TYR A 246 -6.44 -10.42 30.12
C TYR A 246 -6.98 -10.09 28.71
N GLU A 247 -6.27 -9.30 27.90
CA GLU A 247 -6.64 -8.96 26.50
C GLU A 247 -5.94 -9.89 25.48
N ILE A 248 -5.78 -11.18 25.83
CA ILE A 248 -5.00 -12.15 25.04
C ILE A 248 -5.47 -12.23 23.58
N TYR A 249 -6.77 -12.09 23.33
CA TYR A 249 -7.36 -12.23 22.00
C TYR A 249 -6.96 -11.11 21.02
N ASP A 250 -6.58 -9.94 21.51
CA ASP A 250 -6.26 -8.79 20.65
C ASP A 250 -4.76 -8.71 20.28
N LYS A 251 -3.89 -9.32 21.10
CA LYS A 251 -2.43 -9.28 20.87
C LYS A 251 -2.03 -9.88 19.53
N ASP A 252 -2.69 -10.94 19.08
CA ASP A 252 -2.36 -11.53 17.78
C ASP A 252 -2.85 -10.68 16.61
N ALA A 253 -3.98 -9.97 16.77
CA ALA A 253 -4.44 -9.01 15.77
C ALA A 253 -3.45 -7.84 15.64
N TYR A 254 -3.05 -7.23 16.77
CA TYR A 254 -2.06 -6.16 16.76
C TYR A 254 -0.69 -6.59 16.27
N ARG A 255 -0.24 -7.82 16.56
CA ARG A 255 1.01 -8.37 16.00
C ARG A 255 0.93 -8.44 14.47
N ARG A 256 -0.16 -8.98 13.92
CA ARG A 256 -0.36 -9.03 12.46
C ARG A 256 -0.40 -7.63 11.86
N SER A 257 -1.19 -6.73 12.44
CA SER A 257 -1.27 -5.34 11.98
C SER A 257 0.09 -4.65 12.02
N ARG A 258 0.87 -4.80 13.10
CA ARG A 258 2.24 -4.27 13.19
C ARG A 258 3.13 -4.80 12.06
N LEU A 259 3.04 -6.10 11.72
CA LEU A 259 3.83 -6.70 10.64
C LEU A 259 3.51 -6.12 9.26
N HIS A 260 2.26 -5.72 9.01
CA HIS A 260 1.90 -5.03 7.77
C HIS A 260 2.55 -3.64 7.65
N PHE A 261 2.91 -3.02 8.77
CA PHE A 261 3.47 -1.67 8.82
C PHE A 261 4.97 -1.65 9.16
N THR A 262 5.66 -2.79 9.20
CA THR A 262 7.12 -2.78 9.13
C THR A 262 7.56 -2.20 7.77
N GLU A 263 8.82 -1.78 7.63
CA GLU A 263 9.33 -1.33 6.33
C GLU A 263 9.09 -2.37 5.23
N SER A 264 9.35 -3.66 5.51
CA SER A 264 9.09 -4.74 4.56
C SER A 264 7.60 -4.92 4.25
N GLY A 265 6.73 -4.81 5.27
CA GLY A 265 5.28 -4.89 5.11
C GLY A 265 4.75 -3.75 4.23
N MET A 266 5.17 -2.52 4.50
CA MET A 266 4.88 -1.33 3.71
C MET A 266 5.31 -1.52 2.25
N LEU A 267 6.52 -2.01 2.00
CA LEU A 267 6.98 -2.28 0.62
C LEU A 267 6.13 -3.36 -0.08
N GLY A 268 5.69 -4.38 0.67
CA GLY A 268 4.74 -5.37 0.19
C GLY A 268 3.39 -4.75 -0.20
N LEU A 269 2.89 -3.77 0.56
CA LEU A 269 1.69 -3.00 0.22
C LEU A 269 1.89 -2.14 -1.03
N VAL A 270 3.06 -1.49 -1.19
CA VAL A 270 3.39 -0.76 -2.43
C VAL A 270 3.34 -1.70 -3.64
N ASP A 271 3.93 -2.89 -3.54
CA ASP A 271 3.85 -3.90 -4.60
C ASP A 271 2.42 -4.36 -4.84
N LEU A 272 1.64 -4.60 -3.78
CA LEU A 272 0.22 -4.95 -3.90
C LEU A 272 -0.52 -3.90 -4.73
N TYR A 273 -0.44 -2.63 -4.38
CA TYR A 273 -1.21 -1.57 -5.03
C TYR A 273 -0.70 -1.18 -6.41
N LYS A 274 0.61 -1.21 -6.66
CA LYS A 274 1.18 -0.72 -7.93
C LYS A 274 1.50 -1.81 -8.94
N LYS A 275 1.64 -3.05 -8.49
CA LYS A 275 1.97 -4.19 -9.34
C LYS A 275 0.83 -5.19 -9.42
N TYR A 276 0.31 -5.65 -8.28
CA TYR A 276 -0.62 -6.78 -8.29
C TYR A 276 -2.08 -6.39 -8.55
N VAL A 277 -2.58 -5.32 -7.92
CA VAL A 277 -3.96 -4.85 -8.13
C VAL A 277 -4.22 -4.48 -9.60
N PRO A 278 -3.36 -3.70 -10.29
CA PRO A 278 -3.53 -3.43 -11.72
C PRO A 278 -3.62 -4.70 -12.56
N LEU A 279 -2.75 -5.69 -12.29
CA LEU A 279 -2.77 -6.97 -13.01
C LEU A 279 -4.07 -7.75 -12.82
N LEU A 280 -4.73 -7.64 -11.66
CA LEU A 280 -6.03 -8.27 -11.43
C LEU A 280 -7.15 -7.61 -12.24
N SER A 281 -7.00 -6.33 -12.58
CA SER A 281 -7.92 -5.55 -13.43
C SER A 281 -7.57 -5.63 -14.92
N GLY A 282 -6.49 -6.34 -15.30
CA GLY A 282 -6.00 -6.41 -16.69
C GLY A 282 -5.11 -5.23 -17.11
N ASP A 283 -4.81 -4.32 -16.18
CA ASP A 283 -3.94 -3.16 -16.41
C ASP A 283 -2.46 -3.53 -16.26
N ALA A 284 -1.60 -2.75 -16.92
CA ALA A 284 -0.15 -2.89 -16.74
C ALA A 284 0.28 -2.39 -15.34
N PRO A 285 1.34 -2.97 -14.75
CA PRO A 285 1.96 -2.44 -13.55
C PRO A 285 2.37 -0.98 -13.72
N ALA A 286 2.30 -0.18 -12.66
CA ALA A 286 2.69 1.21 -12.71
C ALA A 286 4.19 1.37 -13.02
N GLY A 287 4.55 2.27 -13.94
CA GLY A 287 5.94 2.50 -14.32
C GLY A 287 6.83 3.14 -13.25
N ASN A 288 6.25 3.56 -12.11
CA ASN A 288 6.95 4.30 -11.06
C ASN A 288 7.10 3.52 -9.73
N ILE A 289 6.96 2.19 -9.74
CA ILE A 289 7.02 1.34 -8.52
C ILE A 289 8.28 1.60 -7.71
N GLU A 290 9.46 1.61 -8.33
CA GLU A 290 10.73 1.81 -7.61
C GLU A 290 10.87 3.23 -7.05
N GLY A 291 10.34 4.23 -7.76
CA GLY A 291 10.26 5.61 -7.26
C GLY A 291 9.37 5.70 -6.01
N ALA A 292 8.18 5.10 -6.08
CA ALA A 292 7.25 5.01 -4.97
C ALA A 292 7.88 4.32 -3.75
N LYS A 293 8.55 3.17 -3.93
CA LYS A 293 9.25 2.46 -2.84
C LYS A 293 10.30 3.33 -2.15
N ARG A 294 11.15 4.01 -2.91
CA ARG A 294 12.18 4.90 -2.34
C ARG A 294 11.56 6.04 -1.53
N TRP A 295 10.48 6.64 -2.02
CA TRP A 295 9.77 7.69 -1.29
C TRP A 295 9.06 7.17 -0.04
N SER A 296 8.44 5.99 -0.10
CA SER A 296 7.89 5.32 1.09
C SER A 296 8.97 5.09 2.14
N ILE A 297 10.14 4.56 1.76
CA ILE A 297 11.29 4.35 2.67
C ILE A 297 11.73 5.69 3.29
N ALA A 298 11.89 6.74 2.48
CA ALA A 298 12.28 8.06 2.99
C ALA A 298 11.25 8.60 4.00
N GLY A 299 9.95 8.50 3.70
CA GLY A 299 8.87 8.88 4.61
C GLY A 299 8.89 8.07 5.92
N TYR A 300 9.03 6.76 5.80
CA TYR A 300 9.10 5.82 6.94
C TYR A 300 10.25 6.16 7.91
N HIS A 301 11.39 6.56 7.35
CA HIS A 301 12.60 6.95 8.08
C HIS A 301 12.65 8.43 8.46
N GLY A 302 11.56 9.18 8.29
CA GLY A 302 11.43 10.53 8.83
C GLY A 302 12.02 11.64 7.96
N TRP A 303 11.97 11.50 6.64
CA TRP A 303 12.17 12.61 5.70
C TRP A 303 11.31 13.83 6.08
N PRO A 304 11.82 15.07 5.95
CA PRO A 304 13.14 15.45 5.42
C PRO A 304 14.27 15.46 6.46
N TYR A 305 13.98 15.21 7.73
CA TYR A 305 14.93 15.51 8.81
C TYR A 305 15.89 14.38 9.11
N ARG A 306 15.43 13.12 8.99
CA ARG A 306 16.20 11.93 9.36
C ARG A 306 16.57 11.03 8.18
N ALA A 307 15.91 11.24 7.04
CA ALA A 307 16.18 10.51 5.81
C ALA A 307 16.46 11.49 4.67
N PRO A 308 17.41 11.17 3.77
CA PRO A 308 17.71 12.01 2.62
C PRO A 308 16.55 12.00 1.62
N THR A 309 16.47 13.04 0.79
CA THR A 309 15.60 13.02 -0.40
C THR A 309 16.03 11.88 -1.33
N PRO A 310 15.11 11.03 -1.81
CA PRO A 310 15.43 10.01 -2.80
C PRO A 310 16.11 10.57 -4.05
N LEU A 311 16.84 9.73 -4.78
CA LEU A 311 17.39 10.11 -6.09
C LEU A 311 16.26 10.49 -7.07
N PRO A 312 16.49 11.47 -7.97
CA PRO A 312 15.51 11.86 -8.99
C PRO A 312 15.13 10.68 -9.90
N ASP A 313 13.86 10.55 -10.23
CA ASP A 313 13.32 9.58 -11.20
C ASP A 313 12.83 10.26 -12.51
N ARG A 314 13.22 11.54 -12.67
CA ARG A 314 12.98 12.40 -13.84
C ARG A 314 14.25 13.16 -14.23
N VAL A 315 15.36 12.42 -14.38
CA VAL A 315 16.70 12.97 -14.69
C VAL A 315 16.78 13.69 -16.05
N ASN A 316 15.84 13.40 -16.95
CA ASN A 316 15.72 14.04 -18.25
C ASN A 316 15.00 15.40 -18.21
N CYS A 317 14.53 15.83 -17.04
CA CYS A 317 13.83 17.10 -16.85
C CYS A 317 14.74 18.14 -16.18
N GLN A 318 14.75 19.36 -16.71
CA GLN A 318 15.51 20.49 -16.20
C GLN A 318 14.80 21.18 -15.03
N LEU A 319 15.56 21.76 -14.12
CA LEU A 319 15.03 22.53 -12.98
C LEU A 319 14.79 24.02 -13.33
N THR A 320 14.58 24.32 -14.60
CA THR A 320 14.47 25.69 -15.15
C THR A 320 13.10 26.33 -14.91
N CYS A 321 12.22 25.68 -14.13
CA CYS A 321 10.87 26.13 -13.82
C CYS A 321 10.75 26.50 -12.33
N PRO A 322 11.24 27.68 -11.90
CA PRO A 322 11.48 28.01 -10.49
C PRO A 322 10.21 28.33 -9.67
N HIS A 323 9.03 27.92 -10.14
CA HIS A 323 7.79 28.20 -9.42
C HIS A 323 7.75 27.38 -8.14
N LYS A 324 7.52 28.04 -7.01
CA LYS A 324 7.18 27.39 -5.75
C LYS A 324 5.68 27.19 -5.67
N ALA A 325 5.25 26.10 -5.06
CA ALA A 325 3.85 25.86 -4.80
C ALA A 325 3.35 26.94 -3.80
N ALA A 326 2.47 27.82 -4.27
CA ALA A 326 1.86 28.87 -3.46
C ALA A 326 0.66 28.36 -2.63
N ILE A 327 0.39 27.07 -2.66
CA ILE A 327 -0.79 26.44 -2.08
C ILE A 327 -0.40 25.42 -1.02
N PRO A 328 -1.25 25.22 0.00
CA PRO A 328 -1.12 24.07 0.88
C PRO A 328 -1.44 22.78 0.11
N LEU A 329 -0.70 21.71 0.42
CA LEU A 329 -1.03 20.37 -0.05
C LEU A 329 -1.97 19.72 0.96
N ASN A 330 -3.11 19.23 0.47
CA ASN A 330 -4.12 18.58 1.28
C ASN A 330 -3.82 17.09 1.40
N ILE A 331 -4.05 16.55 2.60
CA ILE A 331 -3.87 15.13 2.85
C ILE A 331 -5.22 14.41 2.83
N SER A 332 -5.22 13.16 2.39
CA SER A 332 -6.27 12.19 2.64
C SER A 332 -5.76 11.14 3.62
N TRP A 333 -6.54 10.83 4.65
CA TRP A 333 -6.40 9.66 5.50
C TRP A 333 -7.78 9.12 5.87
N TYR A 334 -8.18 8.03 5.22
CA TYR A 334 -9.47 7.38 5.47
C TYR A 334 -9.55 6.78 6.89
N PRO A 335 -10.72 6.76 7.55
CA PRO A 335 -11.98 7.40 7.15
C PRO A 335 -12.09 8.88 7.55
N TYR A 336 -11.28 9.34 8.53
CA TYR A 336 -11.57 10.58 9.26
C TYR A 336 -11.11 11.86 8.57
N VAL A 337 -10.10 11.79 7.70
CA VAL A 337 -9.63 12.91 6.87
C VAL A 337 -9.75 12.49 5.41
N ASN A 338 -10.95 12.14 4.97
CA ASN A 338 -11.18 11.74 3.59
C ASN A 338 -11.96 12.80 2.80
N PRO A 339 -11.28 13.67 2.03
CA PRO A 339 -11.94 14.64 1.18
C PRO A 339 -12.69 13.98 0.00
N TYR A 340 -12.38 12.72 -0.34
CA TYR A 340 -13.14 11.97 -1.35
C TYR A 340 -14.57 11.68 -0.88
N ALA A 341 -14.79 11.47 0.43
CA ALA A 341 -16.10 11.17 1.00
C ALA A 341 -17.12 12.32 0.85
N ARG A 342 -16.66 13.58 0.77
CA ARG A 342 -17.57 14.72 0.55
C ARG A 342 -18.15 14.77 -0.86
N ARG A 343 -17.51 14.11 -1.85
CA ARG A 343 -17.96 14.14 -3.24
C ARG A 343 -18.95 13.04 -3.60
N SER A 344 -18.99 11.95 -2.84
CA SER A 344 -19.78 10.77 -3.18
C SER A 344 -21.23 10.79 -2.67
N GLY A 345 -21.63 11.76 -1.84
CA GLY A 345 -23.00 11.82 -1.29
C GLY A 345 -23.39 10.64 -0.41
N LEU A 346 -22.47 9.72 -0.14
CA LEU A 346 -22.63 8.58 0.75
C LEU A 346 -22.39 9.06 2.19
N ARG A 347 -23.47 9.41 2.89
CA ARG A 347 -23.52 9.42 4.36
C ARG A 347 -24.22 8.19 4.86
#